data_AF-A0A3C0G4X5-F1
#
_entry.id   AF-A0A3C0G4X5-F1
#
_cell.length_a   1.000
_cell.length_b   1.000
_cell.length_c   1.000
_cell.angle_alpha   90.00
_cell.angle_beta   90.00
_cell.angle_gamma   90.00
#
_symmetry.space_group_name_H-M   'P 1'
#
loop_
_entity.id
_entity.type
_entity.pdbx_description
1 polymer ?
#
loop_
_entity_poly.entity_id
_entity_poly.type
_entity_poly.pdbx_seq_one_letter_code
_entity_poly.pdbx_strand_id
1 'polypeptide(L)'
;GTCTIAVIVEDCTSASVVETLGLTGVAILGTSINQEHILGLKDYKKVIVALDPDAAPKTIEYTRKLKANGIDAFALKLLDDIKYRRAEDIAYLQKLKREFNGTTDIKEPTK
;
A
#
# COMPACT_ATOMS: atom_id res chain seq x y z
N GLY A 1 -9.49 8.48 3.49
CA GLY A 1 -8.34 8.11 4.31
C GLY A 1 -7.70 9.28 5.02
N THR A 2 -7.69 9.26 6.35
CA THR A 2 -6.87 10.11 7.23
C THR A 2 -5.60 9.39 7.71
N CYS A 3 -5.34 8.18 7.18
CA CYS A 3 -4.21 7.35 7.56
C CYS A 3 -2.96 7.73 6.75
N THR A 4 -1.79 7.69 7.40
CA THR A 4 -0.49 7.96 6.77
C THR A 4 0.04 6.80 5.92
N ILE A 5 -0.70 5.70 5.84
CA ILE A 5 -0.36 4.51 5.03
C ILE A 5 -1.35 4.41 3.86
N ALA A 6 -0.83 4.46 2.65
CA ALA A 6 -1.60 4.22 1.43
C ALA A 6 -1.43 2.77 0.96
N VAL A 7 -2.48 2.19 0.37
CA VAL A 7 -2.43 0.90 -0.32
C VAL A 7 -2.89 1.09 -1.76
N ILE A 8 -1.99 0.83 -2.70
CA ILE A 8 -2.26 0.84 -4.13
C ILE A 8 -2.91 -0.48 -4.54
N VAL A 9 -4.05 -0.39 -5.22
CA VAL A 9 -4.86 -1.50 -5.74
C VAL A 9 -5.34 -1.18 -7.16
N GLU A 10 -5.84 -2.17 -7.89
CA GLU A 10 -6.25 -1.98 -9.29
C GLU A 10 -7.58 -1.22 -9.42
N ASP A 11 -8.60 -1.65 -8.68
CA ASP A 11 -9.98 -1.16 -8.80
C ASP A 11 -10.48 -0.38 -7.56
N CYS A 12 -11.55 0.38 -7.74
CA CYS A 12 -12.15 1.20 -6.68
C CYS A 12 -12.85 0.38 -5.58
N THR A 13 -13.30 -0.84 -5.90
CA THR A 13 -13.96 -1.74 -4.94
C THR A 13 -12.93 -2.23 -3.92
N SER A 14 -11.78 -2.65 -4.42
CA SER A 14 -10.61 -3.04 -3.65
C SER A 14 -10.10 -1.89 -2.78
N ALA A 15 -10.11 -0.65 -3.30
CA ALA A 15 -9.73 0.53 -2.52
C ALA A 15 -10.72 0.80 -1.38
N SER A 16 -12.02 0.61 -1.63
CA SER A 16 -13.05 0.73 -0.59
C SER A 16 -12.86 -0.31 0.51
N VAL A 17 -12.51 -1.56 0.16
CA VAL A 17 -12.20 -2.59 1.17
C VAL A 17 -11.00 -2.18 2.03
N VAL A 18 -9.92 -1.65 1.43
CA VAL A 18 -8.77 -1.12 2.18
C VAL A 18 -9.20 -0.04 3.18
N GLU A 19 -10.08 0.89 2.78
CA GLU A 19 -10.56 1.96 3.65
C GLU A 19 -11.33 1.40 4.87
N THR A 20 -12.07 0.30 4.71
CA THR A 20 -12.72 -0.38 5.84
C THR A 20 -11.74 -0.94 6.88
N LEU A 21 -10.46 -1.11 6.51
CA LEU A 21 -9.37 -1.52 7.43
C LEU A 21 -8.70 -0.33 8.12
N GLY A 22 -9.16 0.91 7.86
CA GLY A 22 -8.59 2.14 8.38
C GLY A 22 -7.20 2.44 7.81
N LEU A 23 -6.99 2.08 6.54
CA LEU A 23 -5.87 2.48 5.68
C LEU A 23 -6.41 3.37 4.56
N THR A 24 -5.56 4.04 3.79
CA THR A 24 -6.02 4.83 2.64
C THR A 24 -5.91 4.01 1.35
N GLY A 25 -7.03 3.65 0.73
CA GLY A 25 -7.04 2.92 -0.55
C GLY A 25 -6.81 3.86 -1.74
N VAL A 26 -5.89 3.49 -2.64
CA VAL A 26 -5.59 4.23 -3.89
C VAL A 26 -5.77 3.29 -5.07
N ALA A 27 -6.83 3.48 -5.84
CA ALA A 27 -7.06 2.72 -7.07
C ALA A 27 -6.31 3.36 -8.25
N ILE A 28 -5.54 2.57 -9.01
CA ILE A 28 -4.84 3.06 -10.21
C ILE A 28 -5.70 2.98 -11.48
N LEU A 29 -6.89 2.36 -11.41
CA LEU A 29 -7.92 2.32 -12.46
C LEU A 29 -7.35 1.97 -13.84
N GLY A 30 -6.46 0.97 -13.87
CA GLY A 30 -5.72 0.54 -15.06
C GLY A 30 -4.32 0.07 -14.72
N THR A 31 -3.52 -0.23 -15.75
CA THR A 31 -2.23 -0.94 -15.58
C THR A 31 -1.03 -0.02 -15.71
N SER A 32 -1.14 1.26 -15.35
CA SER A 32 -0.02 2.19 -15.48
C SER A 32 -0.02 3.21 -14.37
N ILE A 33 1.05 3.22 -13.59
CA ILE A 33 1.31 4.27 -12.62
C ILE A 33 1.94 5.48 -13.34
N ASN A 34 1.19 6.58 -13.40
CA ASN A 34 1.63 7.84 -14.00
C ASN A 34 2.34 8.73 -12.95
N GLN A 35 2.82 9.89 -13.38
CA GLN A 35 3.54 10.81 -12.50
C GLN A 35 2.63 11.48 -11.47
N GLU A 36 1.36 11.73 -11.81
CA GLU A 36 0.39 12.32 -10.89
C GLU A 36 0.10 11.40 -9.70
N HIS A 37 -0.05 10.09 -9.94
CA HIS A 37 -0.15 9.07 -8.89
C HIS A 37 1.07 9.11 -7.97
N ILE A 38 2.28 9.18 -8.53
CA ILE A 38 3.52 9.21 -7.75
C ILE A 38 3.58 10.48 -6.89
N LEU A 39 3.23 11.64 -7.46
CA LEU A 39 3.20 12.90 -6.71
C LEU A 39 2.20 12.85 -5.57
N GLY A 40 0.98 12.35 -5.80
CA GLY A 40 -0.03 12.19 -4.75
C GLY A 40 0.35 11.18 -3.66
N LEU A 41 1.28 10.27 -3.94
CA LEU A 41 1.75 9.27 -2.97
C LEU A 41 2.89 9.77 -2.06
N LYS A 42 3.52 10.91 -2.37
CA LYS A 42 4.63 11.46 -1.57
C LYS A 42 4.21 11.93 -0.17
N ASP A 43 2.94 12.26 0.01
CA ASP A 43 2.40 12.74 1.29
C ASP A 43 2.19 11.60 2.32
N TYR A 44 2.28 10.34 1.88
CA TYR A 44 2.14 9.18 2.75
C TYR A 44 3.49 8.76 3.33
N LYS A 45 3.49 8.38 4.61
CA LYS A 45 4.68 7.84 5.29
C LYS A 45 5.10 6.50 4.73
N LYS A 46 4.12 5.70 4.28
CA LYS A 46 4.34 4.36 3.75
C LYS A 46 3.33 4.06 2.65
N VAL A 47 3.78 3.41 1.59
CA VAL A 47 2.93 2.97 0.49
C VAL A 47 3.04 1.46 0.34
N ILE A 48 1.93 0.75 0.39
CA ILE A 48 1.86 -0.68 0.11
C ILE A 48 1.35 -0.85 -1.31
N VAL A 49 2.03 -1.64 -2.14
CA VAL A 49 1.57 -2.00 -3.49
C VAL A 49 0.99 -3.40 -3.42
N ALA A 50 -0.32 -3.53 -3.59
CA ALA A 50 -1.07 -4.77 -3.45
C ALA A 50 -2.04 -4.94 -4.63
N LEU A 51 -1.47 -5.05 -5.85
CA LEU A 51 -2.26 -5.36 -7.04
C LEU A 51 -2.72 -6.82 -7.02
N ASP A 52 -3.61 -7.14 -7.95
CA ASP A 52 -4.16 -8.47 -8.15
C ASP A 52 -3.06 -9.54 -8.33
N PRO A 53 -3.31 -10.80 -7.95
CA PRO A 53 -2.29 -11.85 -7.95
C PRO A 53 -1.63 -12.10 -9.32
N ASP A 54 -2.37 -11.88 -10.42
CA ASP A 54 -1.88 -12.00 -11.80
C ASP A 54 -0.99 -10.80 -12.22
N ALA A 55 -1.09 -9.68 -11.51
CA ALA A 55 -0.28 -8.48 -11.68
C ALA A 55 0.96 -8.46 -10.77
N ALA A 56 1.35 -9.58 -10.16
CA ALA A 56 2.54 -9.66 -9.29
C ALA A 56 3.84 -9.08 -9.91
N PRO A 57 4.15 -9.25 -11.21
CA PRO A 57 5.30 -8.59 -11.83
C PRO A 57 5.21 -7.05 -11.76
N LYS A 58 4.00 -6.49 -12.00
CA LYS A 58 3.74 -5.05 -11.92
C LYS A 58 3.84 -4.54 -10.48
N THR A 59 3.40 -5.32 -9.49
CA THR A 59 3.56 -4.98 -8.07
C THR A 59 5.03 -4.72 -7.72
N ILE A 60 5.94 -5.59 -8.19
CA ILE A 60 7.37 -5.43 -7.96
C ILE A 60 7.92 -4.22 -8.73
N GLU A 61 7.54 -4.07 -10.00
CA GLU A 61 7.95 -2.95 -10.85
C GLU A 61 7.57 -1.60 -10.24
N TYR A 62 6.30 -1.44 -9.83
CA TYR A 62 5.80 -0.19 -9.26
C TYR A 62 6.43 0.09 -7.91
N THR A 63 6.64 -0.94 -7.09
CA THR A 63 7.37 -0.77 -5.83
C THR A 63 8.78 -0.22 -6.07
N ARG A 64 9.50 -0.74 -7.08
CA ARG A 64 10.82 -0.21 -7.45
C ARG A 64 10.74 1.23 -7.97
N LYS A 65 9.75 1.52 -8.83
CA LYS A 65 9.53 2.86 -9.39
C LYS A 65 9.24 3.89 -8.28
N LEU A 66 8.41 3.54 -7.31
CA LEU A 66 8.10 4.38 -6.15
C LEU A 66 9.35 4.62 -5.28
N LYS A 67 10.11 3.57 -4.98
CA LYS A 67 11.39 3.70 -4.25
C LYS A 67 12.39 4.58 -4.97
N ALA A 68 12.51 4.45 -6.29
CA ALA A 68 13.38 5.32 -7.10
C ALA A 68 12.95 6.80 -7.09
N ASN A 69 11.69 7.09 -6.75
CA ASN A 69 11.15 8.44 -6.57
C ASN A 69 11.16 8.91 -5.10
N GLY A 70 11.85 8.20 -4.21
CA GLY A 70 12.00 8.55 -2.80
C GLY A 70 10.81 8.18 -1.91
N ILE A 71 9.89 7.33 -2.39
CA ILE A 71 8.72 6.88 -1.62
C ILE A 71 9.05 5.57 -0.91
N ASP A 72 8.79 5.50 0.40
CA ASP A 72 8.94 4.27 1.16
C ASP A 72 7.81 3.29 0.81
N ALA A 73 8.09 2.42 -0.17
CA ALA A 73 7.14 1.47 -0.71
C ALA A 73 7.40 0.02 -0.28
N PHE A 74 6.34 -0.75 -0.08
CA PHE A 74 6.37 -2.18 0.25
C PHE A 74 5.51 -2.98 -0.74
N ALA A 75 6.09 -4.01 -1.36
CA ALA A 75 5.37 -4.91 -2.23
C ALA A 75 4.62 -5.96 -1.40
N LEU A 76 3.31 -6.03 -1.54
CA LEU A 76 2.46 -7.07 -0.95
C LEU A 76 1.92 -7.96 -2.07
N LYS A 77 2.19 -9.26 -1.98
CA LYS A 77 1.54 -10.26 -2.82
C LYS A 77 0.27 -10.74 -2.13
N LEU A 78 -0.88 -10.44 -2.74
CA LEU A 78 -2.16 -10.96 -2.30
C LEU A 78 -2.33 -12.43 -2.71
N LEU A 79 -3.09 -13.20 -1.93
CA LEU A 79 -3.50 -14.55 -2.29
C LEU A 79 -4.69 -14.54 -3.27
N ASP A 80 -5.57 -13.57 -3.12
CA ASP A 80 -6.72 -13.34 -3.99
C ASP A 80 -7.00 -11.83 -4.12
N ASP A 81 -7.92 -11.43 -4.98
CA ASP A 81 -8.36 -10.04 -5.05
C ASP A 81 -8.92 -9.59 -3.69
N ILE A 82 -8.41 -8.47 -3.19
CA ILE A 82 -8.72 -7.96 -1.86
C ILE A 82 -10.22 -7.70 -1.67
N LYS A 83 -10.98 -7.45 -2.74
CA LYS A 83 -12.43 -7.28 -2.67
C LYS A 83 -13.17 -8.52 -2.16
N TYR A 84 -12.58 -9.70 -2.29
CA TYR A 84 -13.11 -10.95 -1.73
C TYR A 84 -12.87 -11.12 -0.23
N ARG A 85 -12.10 -10.20 0.40
CA ARG A 85 -11.89 -10.17 1.86
C ARG A 85 -11.39 -11.49 2.44
N ARG A 86 -10.48 -12.18 1.74
CA ARG A 86 -9.82 -13.37 2.28
C ARG A 86 -9.19 -13.07 3.64
N ALA A 87 -9.45 -13.93 4.61
CA ALA A 87 -9.04 -13.70 6.00
C ALA A 87 -7.52 -13.50 6.12
N GLU A 88 -6.74 -14.23 5.31
CA GLU A 88 -5.28 -14.15 5.29
C GLU A 88 -4.78 -12.80 4.75
N ASP A 89 -5.33 -12.32 3.65
CA ASP A 89 -4.95 -11.03 3.05
C ASP A 89 -5.32 -9.87 3.98
N ILE A 90 -6.52 -9.93 4.58
CA ILE A 90 -6.99 -8.94 5.56
C ILE A 90 -6.12 -8.96 6.82
N ALA A 91 -5.84 -10.13 7.38
CA ALA A 91 -5.00 -10.27 8.56
C ALA A 91 -3.58 -9.75 8.30
N TYR A 92 -3.05 -9.99 7.10
CA TYR A 92 -1.71 -9.56 6.74
C TYR A 92 -1.63 -8.03 6.55
N LEU A 93 -2.60 -7.41 5.87
CA LEU A 93 -2.69 -5.95 5.80
C LEU A 93 -2.83 -5.30 7.18
N GLN A 94 -3.64 -5.88 8.07
CA GLN A 94 -3.75 -5.39 9.45
C GLN A 94 -2.45 -5.55 10.24
N LYS A 95 -1.70 -6.64 10.00
CA LYS A 95 -0.36 -6.83 10.58
C LYS A 95 0.59 -5.73 10.10
N LEU A 96 0.67 -5.49 8.79
CA LEU A 96 1.51 -4.43 8.21
C LEU A 96 1.12 -3.05 8.74
N LYS A 97 -0.18 -2.76 8.86
CA LYS A 97 -0.68 -1.51 9.49
C LYS A 97 -0.11 -1.32 10.89
N ARG A 98 -0.13 -2.36 11.73
CA ARG A 98 0.41 -2.29 13.10
C ARG A 98 1.93 -2.10 13.09
N GLU A 99 2.65 -2.85 12.25
CA GLU A 99 4.11 -2.77 12.16
C GLU A 99 4.57 -1.37 11.72
N PHE A 100 3.96 -0.82 10.67
CA PHE A 100 4.32 0.49 10.14
C PHE A 100 3.85 1.65 11.01
N ASN A 101 2.75 1.52 11.75
CA ASN A 101 2.37 2.50 12.77
C ASN A 101 3.24 2.41 14.03
N GLY A 102 3.76 1.23 14.37
CA GLY A 102 4.65 1.02 15.51
C GLY A 102 6.10 1.42 15.26
N THR A 103 6.47 1.80 14.04
CA THR A 103 7.84 2.25 13.71
C THR A 103 8.08 3.74 14.00
N THR A 104 7.09 4.46 14.55
CA THR A 104 7.31 5.78 15.17
C THR A 104 7.70 5.61 16.64
N ASP A 105 8.84 6.20 17.03
CA ASP A 105 9.44 6.23 18.38
C ASP A 105 10.49 5.17 18.76
N ILE A 106 11.56 5.06 17.96
CA ILE A 106 12.90 5.03 18.55
C ILE A 106 13.58 6.37 18.31
N LYS A 107 13.34 7.32 19.22
CA LYS A 107 14.32 8.39 19.47
C LYS A 107 15.54 7.73 20.08
N GLU A 108 16.69 7.86 19.43
CA GLU A 108 17.97 7.57 20.09
C GLU A 108 18.01 8.30 21.43
N PRO A 109 18.26 7.63 22.57
CA PRO A 109 18.58 8.33 23.78
C PRO A 109 19.96 8.97 23.58
N THR A 110 19.97 10.28 23.40
CA THR A 110 21.18 11.08 23.61
C THR A 110 21.57 10.96 25.08
N LYS A 111 22.61 10.17 25.37
CA LYS A 111 23.62 10.44 26.39
C LYS A 111 24.78 9.46 26.30
#